data_AF-A0A432Q5K6-F1
#
_entry.id   AF-A0A432Q5K6-F1
#
_cell.length_a   1.000
_cell.length_b   1.000
_cell.length_c   1.000
_cell.angle_alpha   90.00
_cell.angle_beta   90.00
_cell.angle_gamma   90.00
#
_symmetry.space_group_name_H-M   'P 1'
#
loop_
_entity.id
_entity.type
_entity.pdbx_description
1 polymer ?
#
loop_
_entity_poly.entity_id
_entity_poly.type
_entity_poly.pdbx_seq_one_letter_code
_entity_poly.pdbx_strand_id
1 'polypeptide(L)'
;MDLALISMPWAIFNRPSIQLGCLKAYLGQELQTCRVTCFYPFLDIAAAIGFDNYRLIAETPWAAEALYCGLLFPKMQKAAGTVFSRTLKRIVTTDYPRLLEILRLQHDQWLEQQDFSQCSLIGFSVCFSQLPASLYAARDIRKKWPGIPIVFGGSTCTPAMGRSLLKIFPEIDFIITGEGERALKELVLHCTSQEPLSCPEIISHHEKTGNIQAAGCGEIVNLDDLPLPDYSDYFQHIRQKNLGFFPVLPVEFSRGCWWNKCTFCNLNLQWHGYRFKHCQQMTAEINELAQKYQCLDFTFTDNALPVKESTLFFEAMAGDSRDIRFFAEIRTLKSRSVYTRYCKGGLNSVQIGIEALSDSLLGRMCKGTTVMDNVAAMKFSQEAGMTLDGNLILEFPGSTAAEVEQTLAALDKVFPFHPLSAAAFFLGHGSPVSCSPEKYGITTITQHPTNKKLYPPEILANLDMLIKSYRGDRTLQTRLWQPVRKKIAVWQEFHARRKNPSVPALSFRDGGSFLLIRQELPDLPTLHHRLKGLSRKIYLACEEPITKKELLEIFTQVTKEQLNTFLAGLEQKNIIFCSGDSCLALAIQSP
;
A
#
# COMPACT_ATOMS: atom_id res chain seq x y z
N MET A 1 -25.63 21.01 -14.39
CA MET A 1 -24.25 21.39 -14.06
C MET A 1 -23.41 20.18 -14.38
N ASP A 2 -22.39 20.30 -15.22
CA ASP A 2 -21.67 19.12 -15.69
C ASP A 2 -20.25 19.13 -15.10
N LEU A 3 -19.89 18.05 -14.44
CA LEU A 3 -18.59 17.86 -13.79
C LEU A 3 -17.88 16.69 -14.45
N ALA A 4 -16.66 16.92 -14.93
CA ALA A 4 -15.78 15.88 -15.40
C ALA A 4 -14.79 15.50 -14.30
N LEU A 5 -14.71 14.22 -13.95
CA LEU A 5 -13.71 13.69 -13.02
C LEU A 5 -12.78 12.73 -13.74
N ILE A 6 -11.47 12.93 -13.63
CA ILE A 6 -10.48 12.24 -14.46
C ILE A 6 -9.47 11.52 -13.58
N SER A 7 -9.20 10.25 -13.91
CA SER A 7 -8.10 9.47 -13.33
C SER A 7 -7.10 9.14 -14.44
N MET A 8 -5.94 9.81 -14.41
CA MET A 8 -4.86 9.59 -15.38
C MET A 8 -4.04 8.33 -15.01
N PRO A 9 -3.23 7.76 -15.93
CA PRO A 9 -2.22 6.78 -15.54
C PRO A 9 -1.31 7.30 -14.43
N TRP A 10 -0.80 6.48 -13.52
CA TRP A 10 -0.67 5.02 -13.62
C TRP A 10 -1.51 4.23 -12.59
N ALA A 11 -2.83 4.44 -12.55
CA ALA A 11 -3.73 3.54 -11.82
C ALA A 11 -3.68 2.12 -12.40
N ILE A 12 -3.78 1.08 -11.55
CA ILE A 12 -3.83 -0.32 -12.00
C ILE A 12 -5.08 -0.52 -12.88
N PHE A 13 -4.89 -0.99 -14.12
CA PHE A 13 -5.94 -0.94 -15.15
C PHE A 13 -7.23 -1.67 -14.76
N ASN A 14 -7.14 -2.79 -14.04
CA ASN A 14 -8.30 -3.58 -13.64
C ASN A 14 -8.93 -3.12 -12.32
N ARG A 15 -8.59 -1.92 -11.83
CA ARG A 15 -9.20 -1.31 -10.65
C ARG A 15 -9.73 0.07 -11.03
N PRO A 16 -11.04 0.37 -10.86
CA PRO A 16 -11.51 1.75 -10.97
C PRO A 16 -10.89 2.61 -9.87
N SER A 17 -10.91 3.94 -10.04
CA SER A 17 -10.54 4.86 -8.95
C SER A 17 -11.66 4.89 -7.90
N ILE A 18 -11.34 4.52 -6.66
CA ILE A 18 -12.28 4.64 -5.53
C ILE A 18 -12.67 6.10 -5.30
N GLN A 19 -11.73 7.03 -5.43
CA GLN A 19 -11.98 8.46 -5.25
C GLN A 19 -13.06 8.94 -6.22
N LEU A 20 -12.95 8.59 -7.51
CA LEU A 20 -13.95 8.99 -8.49
C LEU A 20 -15.32 8.37 -8.19
N GLY A 21 -15.35 7.07 -7.82
CA GLY A 21 -16.59 6.39 -7.49
C GLY A 21 -17.31 6.97 -6.27
N CYS A 22 -16.57 7.26 -5.20
CA CYS A 22 -17.11 7.89 -3.99
C CYS A 22 -17.62 9.31 -4.27
N LEU A 23 -16.82 10.14 -4.97
CA LEU A 23 -17.20 11.51 -5.29
C LEU A 23 -18.42 11.57 -6.22
N LYS A 24 -18.49 10.70 -7.23
CA LYS A 24 -19.65 10.60 -8.11
C LYS A 24 -20.91 10.25 -7.34
N ALA A 25 -20.85 9.23 -6.49
CA ALA A 25 -21.99 8.78 -5.69
C ALA A 25 -22.45 9.88 -4.71
N TYR A 26 -21.51 10.47 -3.98
CA TYR A 26 -21.78 11.54 -3.01
C TYR A 26 -22.43 12.77 -3.66
N LEU A 27 -21.85 13.26 -4.76
CA LEU A 27 -22.41 14.42 -5.47
C LEU A 27 -23.76 14.10 -6.13
N GLY A 28 -23.95 12.87 -6.63
CA GLY A 28 -25.24 12.45 -7.18
C GLY A 28 -26.36 12.43 -6.14
N GLN A 29 -26.04 12.09 -4.89
CA GLN A 29 -26.98 12.17 -3.76
C GLN A 29 -27.23 13.62 -3.32
N GLU A 30 -26.17 14.43 -3.22
CA GLU A 30 -26.22 15.76 -2.63
C GLU A 30 -26.63 16.89 -3.60
N LEU A 31 -26.41 16.69 -4.90
CA LEU A 31 -26.64 17.68 -5.96
C LEU A 31 -27.39 17.04 -7.14
N GLN A 32 -28.72 16.88 -7.02
CA GLN A 32 -29.55 16.20 -8.03
C GLN A 32 -29.47 16.78 -9.45
N THR A 33 -29.09 18.05 -9.59
CA THR A 33 -28.93 18.74 -10.89
C THR A 33 -27.48 18.73 -11.42
N CYS A 34 -26.56 18.08 -10.70
CA CYS A 34 -25.17 17.89 -11.09
C CYS A 34 -24.99 16.55 -11.79
N ARG A 35 -24.61 16.59 -13.07
CA ARG A 35 -24.20 15.41 -13.82
C ARG A 35 -22.69 15.22 -13.67
N VAL A 36 -22.30 14.15 -12.99
CA VAL A 36 -20.89 13.78 -12.83
C VAL A 36 -20.54 12.67 -13.81
N THR A 37 -19.51 12.89 -14.63
CA THR A 37 -18.97 11.89 -15.57
C THR A 37 -17.52 11.59 -15.22
N CYS A 38 -17.20 10.32 -15.02
CA CYS A 38 -15.86 9.86 -14.70
C CYS A 38 -15.13 9.32 -15.95
N PHE A 39 -13.87 9.72 -16.12
CA PHE A 39 -13.03 9.35 -17.27
C PHE A 39 -11.79 8.57 -16.82
N TYR A 40 -11.52 7.47 -17.53
CA TYR A 40 -10.43 6.53 -17.23
C TYR A 40 -9.50 6.35 -18.45
N PRO A 41 -8.82 7.41 -18.92
CA PRO A 41 -7.93 7.33 -20.10
C PRO A 41 -6.81 6.29 -19.96
N PHE A 42 -6.48 5.87 -18.74
CA PHE A 42 -5.51 4.79 -18.54
C PHE A 42 -5.96 3.44 -19.11
N LEU A 43 -7.25 3.19 -19.33
CA LEU A 43 -7.74 1.94 -19.90
C LEU A 43 -7.29 1.77 -21.36
N ASP A 44 -7.42 2.82 -22.15
CA ASP A 44 -7.00 2.81 -23.56
C ASP A 44 -5.47 2.69 -23.66
N ILE A 45 -4.75 3.37 -22.76
CA ILE A 45 -3.29 3.26 -22.63
C ILE A 45 -2.87 1.84 -22.24
N ALA A 46 -3.56 1.20 -21.29
CA ALA A 46 -3.27 -0.15 -20.86
C ALA A 46 -3.49 -1.16 -22.01
N ALA A 47 -4.57 -1.00 -22.77
CA ALA A 47 -4.83 -1.81 -23.96
C ALA A 47 -3.75 -1.62 -25.03
N ALA A 48 -3.32 -0.39 -25.30
CA ALA A 48 -2.32 -0.07 -26.32
C ALA A 48 -0.90 -0.57 -25.96
N ILE A 49 -0.53 -0.54 -24.68
CA ILE A 49 0.77 -1.03 -24.18
C ILE A 49 0.76 -2.56 -23.97
N GLY A 50 -0.43 -3.14 -23.77
CA GLY A 50 -0.65 -4.49 -23.29
C GLY A 50 -0.76 -4.52 -21.76
N PHE A 51 -1.78 -5.21 -21.25
CA PHE A 51 -2.15 -5.19 -19.83
C PHE A 51 -1.04 -5.62 -18.87
N ASP A 52 -0.26 -6.65 -19.23
CA ASP A 52 0.85 -7.12 -18.41
C ASP A 52 1.97 -6.09 -18.32
N ASN A 53 2.37 -5.52 -19.47
CA ASN A 53 3.38 -4.46 -19.51
C ASN A 53 2.91 -3.21 -18.77
N TYR A 54 1.63 -2.83 -18.92
CA TYR A 54 1.05 -1.71 -18.20
C TYR A 54 1.07 -1.95 -16.69
N ARG A 55 0.68 -3.14 -16.22
CA ARG A 55 0.72 -3.51 -14.80
C ARG A 55 2.13 -3.38 -14.24
N LEU A 56 3.13 -3.93 -14.94
CA LEU A 56 4.54 -3.82 -14.53
C LEU A 56 5.02 -2.37 -14.43
N ILE A 57 4.59 -1.50 -15.36
CA ILE A 57 4.91 -0.07 -15.32
C ILE A 57 4.21 0.60 -14.12
N ALA A 58 2.91 0.35 -13.93
CA ALA A 58 2.11 0.94 -12.86
C ALA A 58 2.60 0.53 -11.46
N GLU A 59 3.07 -0.71 -11.30
CA GLU A 59 3.67 -1.24 -10.07
C GLU A 59 5.13 -0.79 -9.88
N THR A 60 5.70 -0.06 -10.85
CA THR A 60 7.07 0.47 -10.81
C THR A 60 7.05 2.01 -10.84
N PRO A 61 6.79 2.68 -9.69
CA PRO A 61 6.54 4.12 -9.62
C PRO A 61 7.53 5.03 -10.36
N TRP A 62 8.84 4.78 -10.21
CA TRP A 62 9.86 5.60 -10.87
C TRP A 62 9.91 5.41 -12.38
N ALA A 63 9.51 4.24 -12.89
CA ALA A 63 9.38 4.04 -14.33
C ALA A 63 8.12 4.71 -14.87
N ALA A 64 7.00 4.55 -14.18
CA ALA A 64 5.74 5.23 -14.45
C ALA A 64 5.91 6.76 -14.56
N GLU A 65 6.46 7.40 -13.51
CA GLU A 65 6.74 8.84 -13.48
C GLU A 65 7.65 9.29 -14.64
N ALA A 66 8.67 8.50 -14.97
CA ALA A 66 9.65 8.85 -16.00
C ALA A 66 9.05 8.98 -17.41
N LEU A 67 7.97 8.26 -17.72
CA LEU A 67 7.31 8.36 -19.02
C LEU A 67 6.66 9.74 -19.20
N TYR A 68 5.73 10.10 -18.31
CA TYR A 68 5.03 11.38 -18.42
C TYR A 68 5.90 12.59 -18.06
N CYS A 69 6.91 12.47 -17.18
CA CYS A 69 7.89 13.55 -17.03
C CYS A 69 8.66 13.81 -18.33
N GLY A 70 8.96 12.77 -19.11
CA GLY A 70 9.60 12.91 -20.43
C GLY A 70 8.73 13.65 -21.45
N LEU A 71 7.41 13.46 -21.39
CA LEU A 71 6.45 14.18 -22.23
C LEU A 71 6.19 15.62 -21.74
N LEU A 72 6.05 15.79 -20.43
CA LEU A 72 5.75 17.08 -19.81
C LEU A 72 6.93 18.04 -19.90
N PHE A 73 8.16 17.52 -19.72
CA PHE A 73 9.41 18.28 -19.75
C PHE A 73 10.36 17.73 -20.81
N PRO A 74 10.23 18.13 -22.10
CA PRO A 74 11.05 17.60 -23.20
C PRO A 74 12.58 17.70 -22.95
N LYS A 75 13.04 18.73 -22.24
CA LYS A 75 14.45 18.89 -21.84
C LYS A 75 14.95 17.76 -20.93
N MET A 76 14.06 17.14 -20.16
CA MET A 76 14.36 16.05 -19.24
C MET A 76 14.22 14.66 -19.88
N GLN A 77 13.69 14.55 -21.10
CA GLN A 77 13.33 13.28 -21.75
C GLN A 77 14.48 12.25 -21.78
N LYS A 78 15.72 12.67 -22.10
CA LYS A 78 16.89 11.77 -22.09
C LYS A 78 17.22 11.23 -20.70
N ALA A 79 17.15 12.09 -19.68
CA ALA A 79 17.41 11.71 -18.30
C ALA A 79 16.29 10.79 -17.77
N ALA A 80 15.04 11.09 -18.12
CA ALA A 80 13.88 10.28 -17.79
C ALA A 80 13.95 8.90 -18.46
N GLY A 81 14.33 8.79 -19.73
CA GLY A 81 14.57 7.49 -20.39
C GLY A 81 15.65 6.64 -19.71
N THR A 82 16.66 7.28 -19.12
CA THR A 82 17.68 6.60 -18.32
C THR A 82 17.11 6.07 -17.00
N VAL A 83 16.24 6.84 -16.33
CA VAL A 83 15.53 6.40 -15.11
C VAL A 83 14.61 5.22 -15.43
N PHE A 84 13.78 5.35 -16.48
CA PHE A 84 12.89 4.31 -16.96
C PHE A 84 13.65 3.00 -17.21
N SER A 85 14.67 3.06 -18.06
CA SER A 85 15.50 1.91 -18.41
C SER A 85 16.15 1.27 -17.18
N ARG A 86 16.72 2.06 -16.27
CA ARG A 86 17.39 1.51 -15.07
C ARG A 86 16.42 0.79 -14.13
N THR A 87 15.17 1.26 -14.07
CA THR A 87 14.18 0.73 -13.14
C THR A 87 13.53 -0.54 -13.70
N LEU A 88 13.19 -0.56 -14.99
CA LEU A 88 12.51 -1.68 -15.66
C LEU A 88 13.42 -2.73 -16.29
N LYS A 89 14.71 -2.46 -16.57
CA LYS A 89 15.67 -3.44 -17.15
C LYS A 89 15.81 -4.73 -16.34
N ARG A 90 15.32 -4.76 -15.11
CA ARG A 90 15.29 -5.95 -14.24
C ARG A 90 14.08 -6.86 -14.46
N ILE A 91 13.12 -6.44 -15.29
CA ILE A 91 11.80 -7.06 -15.41
C ILE A 91 11.43 -7.35 -16.88
N VAL A 92 11.46 -6.35 -17.77
CA VAL A 92 11.15 -6.50 -19.22
C VAL A 92 11.96 -5.52 -20.06
N THR A 93 12.26 -5.88 -21.31
CA THR A 93 12.88 -4.95 -22.28
C THR A 93 11.77 -4.17 -23.00
N THR A 94 11.38 -3.02 -22.46
CA THR A 94 10.43 -2.10 -23.09
C THR A 94 11.16 -0.93 -23.75
N ASP A 95 10.74 -0.58 -24.98
CA ASP A 95 11.34 0.51 -25.76
C ASP A 95 10.74 1.87 -25.33
N TYR A 96 11.56 2.68 -24.64
CA TYR A 96 11.13 3.96 -24.07
C TYR A 96 10.59 4.95 -25.12
N PRO A 97 11.32 5.27 -26.22
CA PRO A 97 10.78 6.06 -27.34
C PRO A 97 9.41 5.59 -27.85
N ARG A 98 9.24 4.28 -28.08
CA ARG A 98 7.98 3.72 -28.56
C ARG A 98 6.84 3.91 -27.57
N LEU A 99 7.11 3.73 -26.27
CA LEU A 99 6.10 3.99 -25.23
C LEU A 99 5.69 5.45 -25.18
N LEU A 100 6.63 6.40 -25.32
CA LEU A 100 6.28 7.82 -25.37
C LEU A 100 5.37 8.16 -26.57
N GLU A 101 5.63 7.55 -27.73
CA GLU A 101 4.78 7.70 -28.91
C GLU A 101 3.36 7.16 -28.66
N ILE A 102 3.25 5.95 -28.08
CA ILE A 102 1.96 5.35 -27.71
C ILE A 102 1.21 6.26 -26.73
N LEU A 103 1.87 6.72 -25.67
CA LEU A 103 1.25 7.59 -24.66
C LEU A 103 0.75 8.91 -25.25
N ARG A 104 1.54 9.53 -26.13
CA ARG A 104 1.14 10.76 -26.81
C ARG A 104 -0.05 10.51 -27.73
N LEU A 105 -0.01 9.47 -28.55
CA LEU A 105 -1.09 9.12 -29.47
C LEU A 105 -2.39 8.83 -28.73
N GLN A 106 -2.34 8.03 -27.66
CA GLN A 106 -3.51 7.71 -26.85
C GLN A 106 -4.05 8.94 -26.10
N HIS A 107 -3.18 9.81 -25.62
CA HIS A 107 -3.60 11.08 -25.00
C HIS A 107 -4.33 11.98 -26.01
N ASP A 108 -3.72 12.21 -27.18
CA ASP A 108 -4.26 13.07 -28.23
C ASP A 108 -5.63 12.54 -28.71
N GLN A 109 -5.72 11.23 -28.98
CA GLN A 109 -6.98 10.56 -29.36
C GLN A 109 -8.06 10.68 -28.28
N TRP A 110 -7.70 10.49 -27.01
CA TRP A 110 -8.65 10.65 -25.90
C TRP A 110 -9.16 12.10 -25.84
N LEU A 111 -8.27 13.10 -25.90
CA LEU A 111 -8.62 14.52 -25.80
C LEU A 111 -9.47 15.01 -27.00
N GLU A 112 -9.24 14.45 -28.18
CA GLU A 112 -10.05 14.70 -29.38
C GLU A 112 -11.49 14.16 -29.25
N GLN A 113 -11.65 13.03 -28.56
CA GLN A 113 -12.97 12.41 -28.32
C GLN A 113 -13.78 13.12 -27.23
N GLN A 114 -13.17 14.02 -26.45
CA GLN A 114 -13.87 14.74 -25.39
C GLN A 114 -14.40 16.10 -25.85
N ASP A 115 -15.58 16.46 -25.36
CA ASP A 115 -16.08 17.83 -25.33
C ASP A 115 -16.38 18.25 -23.89
N PHE A 116 -15.50 19.07 -23.33
CA PHE A 116 -15.70 19.64 -22.00
C PHE A 116 -16.39 21.01 -22.04
N SER A 117 -16.84 21.51 -23.18
CA SER A 117 -17.38 22.88 -23.31
C SER A 117 -18.55 23.19 -22.37
N GLN A 118 -19.33 22.17 -21.98
CA GLN A 118 -20.46 22.29 -21.05
C GLN A 118 -20.08 22.07 -19.58
N CYS A 119 -18.84 21.64 -19.31
CA CYS A 119 -18.39 21.40 -17.95
C CYS A 119 -18.20 22.71 -17.18
N SER A 120 -18.72 22.75 -15.96
CA SER A 120 -18.54 23.86 -15.04
C SER A 120 -17.25 23.73 -14.21
N LEU A 121 -16.69 22.51 -14.14
CA LEU A 121 -15.47 22.18 -13.40
C LEU A 121 -14.89 20.88 -13.96
N ILE A 122 -13.56 20.77 -13.98
CA ILE A 122 -12.84 19.53 -14.29
C ILE A 122 -11.97 19.15 -13.09
N GLY A 123 -12.19 17.97 -12.53
CA GLY A 123 -11.45 17.44 -11.39
C GLY A 123 -10.49 16.33 -11.76
N PHE A 124 -9.29 16.34 -11.21
CA PHE A 124 -8.32 15.26 -11.30
C PHE A 124 -8.13 14.59 -9.95
N SER A 125 -8.26 13.26 -9.91
CA SER A 125 -7.75 12.46 -8.80
C SER A 125 -6.28 12.14 -9.05
N VAL A 126 -5.41 12.62 -8.18
CA VAL A 126 -3.95 12.57 -8.28
C VAL A 126 -3.40 11.80 -7.08
N CYS A 127 -3.30 10.49 -7.24
CA CYS A 127 -2.60 9.60 -6.33
C CYS A 127 -1.14 9.41 -6.76
N PHE A 128 -0.43 8.52 -6.07
CA PHE A 128 0.97 8.23 -6.33
C PHE A 128 1.20 7.80 -7.79
N SER A 129 2.26 8.30 -8.42
CA SER A 129 2.58 8.08 -9.84
C SER A 129 1.59 8.65 -10.86
N GLN A 130 0.66 9.55 -10.49
CA GLN A 130 -0.29 10.16 -11.43
C GLN A 130 -0.03 11.64 -11.73
N LEU A 131 0.82 12.31 -10.94
CA LEU A 131 0.99 13.77 -11.02
C LEU A 131 1.46 14.25 -12.41
N PRO A 132 2.53 13.72 -13.03
CA PRO A 132 2.97 14.19 -14.34
C PRO A 132 1.93 13.97 -15.44
N ALA A 133 1.19 12.86 -15.38
CA ALA A 133 0.16 12.54 -16.36
C ALA A 133 -1.05 13.49 -16.24
N SER A 134 -1.47 13.78 -15.01
CA SER A 134 -2.53 14.77 -14.72
C SER A 134 -2.13 16.18 -15.14
N LEU A 135 -0.90 16.60 -14.87
CA LEU A 135 -0.38 17.91 -15.33
C LEU A 135 -0.33 18.00 -16.86
N TYR A 136 0.13 16.93 -17.52
CA TYR A 136 0.17 16.87 -18.98
C TYR A 136 -1.22 17.05 -19.59
N ALA A 137 -2.23 16.34 -19.07
CA ALA A 137 -3.61 16.48 -19.50
C ALA A 137 -4.22 17.84 -19.15
N ALA A 138 -4.02 18.35 -17.93
CA ALA A 138 -4.53 19.64 -17.51
C ALA A 138 -4.01 20.78 -18.39
N ARG A 139 -2.72 20.74 -18.77
CA ARG A 139 -2.11 21.71 -19.68
C ARG A 139 -2.80 21.73 -21.05
N ASP A 140 -3.07 20.57 -21.62
CA ASP A 140 -3.64 20.48 -22.97
C ASP A 140 -5.16 20.72 -22.97
N ILE A 141 -5.86 20.36 -21.89
CA ILE A 141 -7.24 20.79 -21.62
C ILE A 141 -7.32 22.32 -21.50
N ARG A 142 -6.45 22.96 -20.72
CA ARG A 142 -6.41 24.43 -20.57
C ARG A 142 -6.21 25.14 -21.89
N LYS A 143 -5.42 24.57 -22.82
CA LYS A 143 -5.26 25.13 -24.17
C LYS A 143 -6.54 25.06 -24.99
N LYS A 144 -7.29 23.95 -24.91
CA LYS A 144 -8.49 23.70 -25.72
C LYS A 144 -9.74 24.37 -25.11
N TRP A 145 -9.84 24.44 -23.79
CA TRP A 145 -10.94 25.05 -23.03
C TRP A 145 -10.42 25.97 -21.90
N PRO A 146 -9.91 27.17 -22.23
CA PRO A 146 -9.21 28.03 -21.28
C PRO A 146 -10.07 28.57 -20.12
N GLY A 147 -11.39 28.63 -20.29
CA GLY A 147 -12.31 29.21 -19.30
C GLY A 147 -12.84 28.23 -18.24
N ILE A 148 -12.55 26.92 -18.35
CA ILE A 148 -13.10 25.93 -17.42
C ILE A 148 -12.17 25.79 -16.22
N PRO A 149 -12.68 25.93 -14.98
CA PRO A 149 -11.88 25.69 -13.79
C PRO A 149 -11.36 24.26 -13.68
N ILE A 150 -10.13 24.10 -13.22
CA ILE A 150 -9.47 22.80 -12.99
C ILE A 150 -9.10 22.66 -11.52
N VAL A 151 -9.56 21.57 -10.90
CA VAL A 151 -9.24 21.19 -9.52
C VAL A 151 -8.44 19.90 -9.46
N PHE A 152 -7.41 19.87 -8.63
CA PHE A 152 -6.62 18.67 -8.32
C PHE A 152 -6.91 18.23 -6.89
N GLY A 153 -7.14 16.93 -6.65
CA GLY A 153 -7.27 16.35 -5.33
C GLY A 153 -6.67 14.94 -5.27
N GLY A 154 -6.67 14.29 -4.11
CA GLY A 154 -6.14 12.92 -3.93
C GLY A 154 -4.89 12.85 -3.04
N SER A 155 -4.27 11.67 -2.95
CA SER A 155 -3.22 11.39 -1.95
C SER A 155 -1.95 12.23 -2.07
N THR A 156 -1.69 12.78 -3.25
CA THR A 156 -0.53 13.65 -3.51
C THR A 156 -0.81 15.12 -3.15
N CYS A 157 -2.08 15.50 -2.99
CA CYS A 157 -2.51 16.87 -2.72
C CYS A 157 -2.55 17.19 -1.21
N THR A 158 -1.45 16.93 -0.50
CA THR A 158 -1.32 17.42 0.89
C THR A 158 -1.19 18.95 0.91
N PRO A 159 -1.48 19.67 2.02
CA PRO A 159 -1.49 21.13 2.04
C PRO A 159 -0.21 21.80 1.51
N ALA A 160 0.97 21.33 1.93
CA ALA A 160 2.25 21.86 1.44
C ALA A 160 2.43 21.62 -0.05
N MET A 161 2.16 20.40 -0.52
CA MET A 161 2.30 20.02 -1.91
C MET A 161 1.31 20.76 -2.81
N GLY A 162 0.04 20.82 -2.40
CA GLY A 162 -1.02 21.56 -3.09
C GLY A 162 -0.66 23.01 -3.34
N ARG A 163 -0.18 23.71 -2.29
CA ARG A 163 0.30 25.10 -2.43
C ARG A 163 1.47 25.23 -3.40
N SER A 164 2.41 24.28 -3.36
CA SER A 164 3.54 24.28 -4.30
C SER A 164 3.10 24.03 -5.75
N LEU A 165 2.10 23.16 -5.97
CA LEU A 165 1.54 22.88 -7.29
C LEU A 165 0.83 24.11 -7.87
N LEU A 166 -0.08 24.73 -7.11
CA LEU A 166 -0.77 25.96 -7.53
C LEU A 166 0.23 27.05 -7.93
N LYS A 167 1.27 27.27 -7.11
CA LYS A 167 2.28 28.30 -7.39
C LYS A 167 3.02 28.09 -8.73
N ILE A 168 3.19 26.85 -9.17
CA ILE A 168 4.09 26.48 -10.27
C ILE A 168 3.34 26.18 -11.56
N PHE A 169 2.15 25.60 -11.46
CA PHE A 169 1.38 25.12 -12.61
C PHE A 169 0.12 25.98 -12.77
N PRO A 170 0.13 26.99 -13.66
CA PRO A 170 -0.99 27.92 -13.85
C PRO A 170 -2.23 27.27 -14.43
N GLU A 171 -2.13 26.05 -14.97
CA GLU A 171 -3.29 25.27 -15.41
C GLU A 171 -4.20 24.82 -14.26
N ILE A 172 -3.72 24.83 -13.01
CA ILE A 172 -4.48 24.43 -11.82
C ILE A 172 -5.08 25.67 -11.16
N ASP A 173 -6.40 25.69 -10.97
CA ASP A 173 -7.10 26.80 -10.28
C ASP A 173 -7.32 26.51 -8.80
N PHE A 174 -7.62 25.24 -8.48
CA PHE A 174 -7.97 24.79 -7.14
C PHE A 174 -7.24 23.51 -6.76
N ILE A 175 -6.95 23.37 -5.47
CA ILE A 175 -6.52 22.11 -4.86
C ILE A 175 -7.50 21.73 -3.76
N ILE A 176 -7.93 20.48 -3.71
CA ILE A 176 -8.61 19.89 -2.56
C ILE A 176 -7.62 19.03 -1.79
N THR A 177 -7.49 19.29 -0.49
CA THR A 177 -6.63 18.54 0.43
C THR A 177 -7.47 17.70 1.39
N GLY A 178 -7.07 16.45 1.66
CA GLY A 178 -7.87 15.57 2.53
C GLY A 178 -9.08 14.97 1.81
N GLU A 179 -10.24 15.01 2.46
CA GLU A 179 -11.49 14.45 1.96
C GLU A 179 -12.11 15.31 0.85
N GLY A 180 -12.58 14.66 -0.21
CA GLY A 180 -13.05 15.36 -1.40
C GLY A 180 -14.54 15.60 -1.44
N GLU A 181 -15.34 14.86 -0.68
CA GLU A 181 -16.80 14.82 -0.80
C GLU A 181 -17.43 16.19 -0.56
N ARG A 182 -17.23 16.75 0.63
CA ARG A 182 -17.80 18.06 1.02
C ARG A 182 -17.13 19.21 0.29
N ALA A 183 -15.80 19.18 0.17
CA ALA A 183 -15.03 20.20 -0.51
C ALA A 183 -15.40 20.33 -1.99
N LEU A 184 -15.55 19.21 -2.70
CA LEU A 184 -15.93 19.24 -4.11
C LEU A 184 -17.38 19.68 -4.31
N LYS A 185 -18.30 19.30 -3.41
CA LYS A 185 -19.68 19.82 -3.42
C LYS A 185 -19.69 21.35 -3.34
N GLU A 186 -18.96 21.90 -2.39
CA GLU A 186 -18.87 23.35 -2.21
C GLU A 186 -18.21 24.03 -3.42
N LEU A 187 -17.14 23.43 -3.96
CA LEU A 187 -16.47 23.97 -5.14
C LEU A 187 -17.37 23.95 -6.39
N VAL A 188 -18.18 22.91 -6.58
CA VAL A 188 -19.17 22.87 -7.67
C VAL A 188 -20.16 24.03 -7.52
N LEU A 189 -20.72 24.25 -6.33
CA LEU A 189 -21.66 25.34 -6.06
C LEU A 189 -21.02 26.72 -6.27
N HIS A 190 -19.76 26.88 -5.86
CA HIS A 190 -18.99 28.11 -6.12
C HIS A 190 -18.85 28.38 -7.62
N CYS A 191 -18.47 27.38 -8.41
CA CYS A 191 -18.27 27.53 -9.85
C CYS A 191 -19.58 27.79 -10.62
N THR A 192 -20.73 27.34 -10.11
CA THR A 192 -22.01 27.44 -10.83
C THR A 192 -22.90 28.58 -10.36
N SER A 193 -22.85 28.90 -9.07
CA SER A 193 -23.77 29.83 -8.40
C SER A 193 -23.05 31.01 -7.73
N GLN A 194 -21.71 31.08 -7.85
CA GLN A 194 -20.86 32.09 -7.19
C GLN A 194 -21.03 32.14 -5.66
N GLU A 195 -21.40 31.01 -5.05
CA GLU A 195 -21.44 30.88 -3.59
C GLU A 195 -20.03 31.03 -3.00
N PRO A 196 -19.86 31.67 -1.84
CA PRO A 196 -18.53 31.85 -1.25
C PRO A 196 -17.94 30.50 -0.82
N LEU A 197 -16.63 30.34 -1.02
CA LEU A 197 -15.88 29.22 -0.46
C LEU A 197 -15.65 29.43 1.04
N SER A 198 -15.96 28.40 1.82
CA SER A 198 -15.84 28.33 3.29
C SER A 198 -15.05 27.10 3.77
N CYS A 199 -14.89 26.08 2.91
CA CYS A 199 -14.22 24.83 3.21
C CYS A 199 -12.68 25.02 3.23
N PRO A 200 -12.02 24.84 4.39
CA PRO A 200 -10.58 25.06 4.52
C PRO A 200 -9.71 24.08 3.74
N GLU A 201 -10.30 22.97 3.30
CA GLU A 201 -9.66 21.96 2.46
C GLU A 201 -9.45 22.42 1.01
N ILE A 202 -10.12 23.49 0.58
CA ILE A 202 -10.00 24.07 -0.77
C ILE A 202 -8.96 25.18 -0.75
N ILE A 203 -7.91 25.04 -1.58
CA ILE A 203 -6.87 26.05 -1.74
C ILE A 203 -6.97 26.63 -3.15
N SER A 204 -6.90 27.95 -3.28
CA SER A 204 -6.88 28.67 -4.57
C SER A 204 -5.77 29.72 -4.63
N HIS A 205 -5.52 30.30 -5.80
CA HIS A 205 -4.54 31.39 -5.98
C HIS A 205 -4.89 32.68 -5.22
N HIS A 206 -6.16 32.90 -4.89
CA HIS A 206 -6.66 34.15 -4.33
C HIS A 206 -6.76 34.15 -2.80
N GLU A 207 -6.49 33.02 -2.14
CA GLU A 207 -6.48 32.97 -0.68
C GLU A 207 -5.24 33.68 -0.10
N LYS A 208 -5.49 34.67 0.77
CA LYS A 208 -4.45 35.18 1.66
C LYS A 208 -4.02 34.03 2.56
N THR A 209 -2.71 33.81 2.65
CA THR A 209 -2.05 32.87 3.57
C THR A 209 -2.33 33.24 5.03
N GLY A 210 -3.55 32.98 5.50
CA GLY A 210 -3.87 32.89 6.91
C GLY A 210 -3.49 31.49 7.39
N ASN A 211 -2.92 31.39 8.58
CA ASN A 211 -2.80 30.12 9.29
C ASN A 211 -4.20 29.56 9.50
N ILE A 212 -4.67 28.73 8.56
CA ILE A 212 -5.83 27.88 8.78
C ILE A 212 -5.33 26.71 9.63
N GLN A 213 -5.07 26.97 10.91
CA GLN A 213 -5.36 26.00 11.94
C GLN A 213 -6.89 26.03 12.10
N ALA A 214 -7.61 25.31 11.25
CA ALA A 214 -9.04 25.11 11.43
C ALA A 214 -9.29 23.65 11.77
N ALA A 215 -9.66 23.45 13.03
CA ALA A 215 -10.12 22.19 13.55
C ALA A 215 -11.36 21.70 12.78
N GLY A 216 -11.27 20.51 12.19
CA GLY A 216 -12.33 19.50 12.18
C GLY A 216 -13.66 19.80 11.46
N CYS A 217 -13.75 20.75 10.53
CA CYS A 217 -15.04 21.09 9.93
C CYS A 217 -15.35 20.38 8.59
N GLY A 218 -14.38 19.85 7.84
CA GLY A 218 -14.60 19.28 6.50
C GLY A 218 -14.75 17.76 6.38
N GLU A 219 -14.23 16.98 7.34
CA GLU A 219 -14.28 15.51 7.24
C GLU A 219 -15.69 14.93 7.45
N ILE A 220 -15.96 13.80 6.82
CA ILE A 220 -17.19 13.00 6.96
C ILE A 220 -17.20 12.34 8.34
N VAL A 221 -18.12 12.75 9.22
CA VAL A 221 -18.14 12.28 10.61
C VAL A 221 -18.40 10.77 10.70
N ASN A 222 -19.40 10.28 9.99
CA ASN A 222 -19.80 8.87 9.98
C ASN A 222 -19.65 8.30 8.57
N LEU A 223 -18.77 7.30 8.41
CA LEU A 223 -18.53 6.67 7.10
C LEU A 223 -19.68 5.76 6.66
N ASP A 224 -20.57 5.36 7.57
CA ASP A 224 -21.77 4.58 7.21
C ASP A 224 -22.80 5.42 6.43
N ASP A 225 -22.73 6.75 6.54
CA ASP A 225 -23.65 7.66 5.85
C ASP A 225 -23.26 7.87 4.38
N LEU A 226 -22.09 7.39 3.96
CA LEU A 226 -21.60 7.55 2.59
C LEU A 226 -22.36 6.63 1.64
N PRO A 227 -22.75 7.12 0.45
CA PRO A 227 -23.36 6.27 -0.55
C PRO A 227 -22.36 5.28 -1.13
N LEU A 228 -22.91 4.19 -1.67
CA LEU A 228 -22.16 3.20 -2.42
C LEU A 228 -21.37 3.82 -3.58
N PRO A 229 -20.07 3.52 -3.72
CA PRO A 229 -19.28 4.03 -4.83
C PRO A 229 -19.87 3.69 -6.21
N ASP A 230 -19.90 4.68 -7.10
CA ASP A 230 -20.40 4.50 -8.47
C ASP A 230 -19.27 4.31 -9.48
N TYR A 231 -19.08 3.07 -9.92
CA TYR A 231 -18.11 2.67 -10.93
C TYR A 231 -18.72 2.51 -12.33
N SER A 232 -19.96 2.96 -12.56
CA SER A 232 -20.69 2.77 -13.83
C SER A 232 -19.91 3.19 -15.07
N ASP A 233 -19.24 4.35 -15.05
CA ASP A 233 -18.49 4.87 -16.21
C ASP A 233 -17.26 4.00 -16.53
N TYR A 234 -16.61 3.42 -15.52
CA TYR A 234 -15.49 2.50 -15.70
C TYR A 234 -15.94 1.22 -16.42
N PHE A 235 -17.04 0.61 -15.97
CA PHE A 235 -17.60 -0.58 -16.60
C PHE A 235 -18.18 -0.28 -17.98
N GLN A 236 -18.74 0.92 -18.17
CA GLN A 236 -19.16 1.38 -19.49
C GLN A 236 -17.98 1.49 -20.44
N HIS A 237 -16.85 2.07 -20.03
CA HIS A 237 -15.63 2.16 -20.83
C HIS A 237 -15.14 0.76 -21.24
N ILE A 238 -15.04 -0.17 -20.28
CA ILE A 238 -14.65 -1.57 -20.55
C ILE A 238 -15.54 -2.20 -21.61
N ARG A 239 -16.87 -2.08 -21.47
CA ARG A 239 -17.84 -2.64 -22.44
C ARG A 239 -17.71 -1.99 -23.81
N GLN A 240 -17.64 -0.66 -23.86
CA GLN A 240 -17.57 0.08 -25.13
C GLN A 240 -16.29 -0.22 -25.91
N LYS A 241 -15.17 -0.43 -25.22
CA LYS A 241 -13.87 -0.75 -25.83
C LYS A 241 -13.61 -2.26 -25.94
N ASN A 242 -14.54 -3.09 -25.46
CA ASN A 242 -14.43 -4.55 -25.43
C ASN A 242 -13.12 -5.05 -24.78
N LEU A 243 -12.78 -4.52 -23.60
CA LEU A 243 -11.54 -4.86 -22.90
C LEU A 243 -11.68 -6.18 -22.14
N GLY A 244 -10.81 -7.15 -22.42
CA GLY A 244 -10.90 -8.51 -21.88
C GLY A 244 -10.13 -8.73 -20.57
N PHE A 245 -10.70 -8.34 -19.43
CA PHE A 245 -10.19 -8.66 -18.09
C PHE A 245 -11.29 -8.62 -17.02
N PHE A 246 -11.05 -9.23 -15.86
CA PHE A 246 -11.93 -9.12 -14.69
C PHE A 246 -11.50 -7.96 -13.78
N PRO A 247 -12.41 -6.99 -13.51
CA PRO A 247 -12.14 -5.92 -12.55
C PRO A 247 -12.04 -6.42 -11.11
N VAL A 248 -11.23 -5.73 -10.30
CA VAL A 248 -11.16 -5.84 -8.84
C VAL A 248 -11.68 -4.52 -8.27
N LEU A 249 -12.72 -4.57 -7.44
CA LEU A 249 -13.36 -3.36 -6.93
C LEU A 249 -12.64 -2.86 -5.68
N PRO A 250 -12.12 -1.63 -5.68
CA PRO A 250 -11.65 -1.02 -4.46
C PRO A 250 -12.82 -0.70 -3.53
N VAL A 251 -12.63 -0.90 -2.24
CA VAL A 251 -13.61 -0.58 -1.19
C VAL A 251 -12.88 0.05 -0.01
N GLU A 252 -13.61 0.81 0.80
CA GLU A 252 -13.06 1.50 1.97
C GLU A 252 -13.85 1.10 3.21
N PHE A 253 -13.17 0.49 4.18
CA PHE A 253 -13.74 0.18 5.50
C PHE A 253 -13.47 1.32 6.49
N SER A 254 -12.39 2.07 6.31
CA SER A 254 -11.89 3.07 7.24
C SER A 254 -11.01 4.13 6.59
N ARG A 255 -11.00 5.32 7.22
CA ARG A 255 -10.13 6.46 6.90
C ARG A 255 -9.18 6.72 8.08
N GLY A 256 -7.90 6.93 7.78
CA GLY A 256 -6.85 7.06 8.78
C GLY A 256 -6.28 5.71 9.25
N CYS A 257 -5.49 5.75 10.32
CA CYS A 257 -4.93 4.55 10.95
C CYS A 257 -4.99 4.70 12.47
N TRP A 258 -5.59 3.73 13.16
CA TRP A 258 -5.70 3.73 14.63
C TRP A 258 -4.35 3.75 15.36
N TRP A 259 -3.24 3.35 14.71
CA TRP A 259 -1.92 3.37 15.31
C TRP A 259 -1.26 4.74 15.25
N ASN A 260 -1.29 5.39 14.08
CA ASN A 260 -0.73 6.71 13.74
C ASN A 260 0.56 7.15 14.48
N LYS A 261 1.48 6.23 14.74
CA LYS A 261 2.74 6.50 15.49
C LYS A 261 4.00 6.09 14.74
N CYS A 262 3.88 5.41 13.60
CA CYS A 262 5.04 4.95 12.83
C CYS A 262 5.88 6.14 12.36
N THR A 263 7.17 6.15 12.72
CA THR A 263 8.01 7.35 12.54
C THR A 263 8.35 7.64 11.08
N PHE A 264 8.28 6.64 10.20
CA PHE A 264 8.50 6.77 8.76
C PHE A 264 7.23 7.11 7.96
N CYS A 265 6.04 6.94 8.55
CA CYS A 265 4.79 6.93 7.80
C CYS A 265 4.30 8.36 7.53
N ASN A 266 3.79 8.60 6.32
CA ASN A 266 3.12 9.84 5.91
C ASN A 266 1.71 9.60 5.34
N LEU A 267 1.17 8.38 5.45
CA LEU A 267 -0.14 8.01 4.91
C LEU A 267 -1.32 8.65 5.67
N ASN A 268 -1.08 9.16 6.89
CA ASN A 268 -2.11 9.83 7.69
C ASN A 268 -2.12 11.36 7.60
N LEU A 269 -1.31 11.95 6.70
CA LEU A 269 -1.30 13.41 6.52
C LEU A 269 -2.64 13.98 6.02
N GLN A 270 -3.51 13.11 5.50
CA GLN A 270 -4.80 13.48 4.92
C GLN A 270 -5.97 13.34 5.88
N TRP A 271 -5.74 12.73 7.06
CA TRP A 271 -6.78 12.26 7.95
C TRP A 271 -6.60 12.84 9.35
N HIS A 272 -7.68 13.33 9.95
CA HIS A 272 -7.75 13.69 11.35
C HIS A 272 -8.40 12.55 12.13
N GLY A 273 -7.56 11.76 12.81
CA GLY A 273 -8.01 10.63 13.62
C GLY A 273 -8.24 9.36 12.80
N TYR A 274 -9.14 8.51 13.27
CA TYR A 274 -9.47 7.22 12.68
C TYR A 274 -10.96 6.99 12.73
N ARG A 275 -11.57 6.76 11.57
CA ARG A 275 -13.01 6.54 11.38
C ARG A 275 -13.22 5.31 10.53
N PHE A 276 -14.28 4.56 10.78
CA PHE A 276 -14.55 3.30 10.10
C PHE A 276 -16.05 3.08 9.96
N LYS A 277 -16.42 2.21 9.01
CA LYS A 277 -17.77 1.69 8.84
C LYS A 277 -18.03 0.55 9.82
N HIS A 278 -19.27 0.35 10.21
CA HIS A 278 -19.66 -0.83 10.98
C HIS A 278 -19.74 -2.07 10.07
N CYS A 279 -19.50 -3.26 10.64
CA CYS A 279 -19.55 -4.53 9.92
C CYS A 279 -20.82 -4.71 9.06
N GLN A 280 -21.99 -4.30 9.59
CA GLN A 280 -23.27 -4.42 8.87
C GLN A 280 -23.28 -3.61 7.57
N GLN A 281 -22.81 -2.36 7.63
CA GLN A 281 -22.70 -1.51 6.46
C GLN A 281 -21.73 -2.09 5.43
N MET A 282 -20.53 -2.49 5.86
CA MET A 282 -19.55 -3.06 4.93
C MET A 282 -20.06 -4.35 4.27
N THR A 283 -20.77 -5.21 5.02
CA THR A 283 -21.38 -6.43 4.47
C THR A 283 -22.44 -6.09 3.42
N ALA A 284 -23.32 -5.11 3.70
CA ALA A 284 -24.32 -4.64 2.75
C ALA A 284 -23.67 -4.09 1.47
N GLU A 285 -22.63 -3.28 1.62
CA GLU A 285 -21.93 -2.69 0.48
C GLU A 285 -21.28 -3.75 -0.43
N ILE A 286 -20.61 -4.75 0.15
CA ILE A 286 -20.02 -5.85 -0.63
C ILE A 286 -21.11 -6.61 -1.39
N ASN A 287 -22.25 -6.87 -0.75
CA ASN A 287 -23.36 -7.58 -1.39
C ASN A 287 -23.88 -6.81 -2.61
N GLU A 288 -24.14 -5.51 -2.45
CA GLU A 288 -24.66 -4.66 -3.51
C GLU A 288 -23.66 -4.46 -4.63
N LEU A 289 -22.38 -4.20 -4.32
CA LEU A 289 -21.32 -4.03 -5.33
C LEU A 289 -21.09 -5.32 -6.13
N ALA A 290 -21.06 -6.48 -5.46
CA ALA A 290 -20.92 -7.78 -6.11
C ALA A 290 -22.07 -8.02 -7.10
N GLN A 291 -23.31 -7.73 -6.69
CA GLN A 291 -24.49 -7.92 -7.54
C GLN A 291 -24.53 -6.92 -8.70
N LYS A 292 -24.28 -5.63 -8.41
CA LYS A 292 -24.39 -4.54 -9.39
C LYS A 292 -23.35 -4.63 -10.50
N TYR A 293 -22.12 -4.96 -10.15
CA TYR A 293 -21.00 -4.97 -11.10
C TYR A 293 -20.53 -6.39 -11.49
N GLN A 294 -21.13 -7.43 -10.90
CA GLN A 294 -20.79 -8.83 -11.17
C GLN A 294 -19.31 -9.16 -10.88
N CYS A 295 -18.78 -8.58 -9.80
CA CYS A 295 -17.41 -8.79 -9.34
C CYS A 295 -17.36 -9.61 -8.05
N LEU A 296 -16.37 -10.49 -7.96
CA LEU A 296 -16.10 -11.30 -6.77
C LEU A 296 -14.79 -10.93 -6.07
N ASP A 297 -14.00 -10.05 -6.69
CA ASP A 297 -12.71 -9.61 -6.18
C ASP A 297 -12.78 -8.17 -5.67
N PHE A 298 -12.37 -7.99 -4.42
CA PHE A 298 -12.37 -6.70 -3.73
C PHE A 298 -11.00 -6.38 -3.14
N THR A 299 -10.64 -5.10 -3.12
CA THR A 299 -9.40 -4.61 -2.51
C THR A 299 -9.72 -3.49 -1.54
N PHE A 300 -9.44 -3.70 -0.25
CA PHE A 300 -9.53 -2.63 0.74
C PHE A 300 -8.42 -1.60 0.48
N THR A 301 -8.78 -0.31 0.50
CA THR A 301 -7.83 0.81 0.31
C THR A 301 -7.38 1.45 1.62
N ASP A 302 -7.78 0.84 2.73
CA ASP A 302 -7.52 1.26 4.09
C ASP A 302 -6.02 1.27 4.45
N ASN A 303 -5.57 2.29 5.20
CA ASN A 303 -4.23 2.29 5.80
C ASN A 303 -4.09 1.20 6.89
N ALA A 304 -5.19 0.85 7.56
CA ALA A 304 -5.29 -0.27 8.49
C ALA A 304 -6.77 -0.60 8.76
N LEU A 305 -7.15 -1.86 8.56
CA LEU A 305 -8.51 -2.31 8.88
C LEU A 305 -8.88 -2.12 10.37
N PRO A 306 -10.17 -1.85 10.66
CA PRO A 306 -10.67 -1.74 12.03
C PRO A 306 -10.77 -3.13 12.66
N VAL A 307 -9.81 -3.52 13.50
CA VAL A 307 -9.64 -4.92 13.95
C VAL A 307 -10.93 -5.59 14.45
N LYS A 308 -11.72 -4.89 15.27
CA LYS A 308 -12.98 -5.43 15.81
C LYS A 308 -14.03 -5.62 14.72
N GLU A 309 -14.34 -4.57 13.95
CA GLU A 309 -15.37 -4.59 12.91
C GLU A 309 -14.99 -5.52 11.75
N SER A 310 -13.71 -5.55 11.35
CA SER A 310 -13.21 -6.48 10.35
C SER A 310 -13.28 -7.94 10.79
N THR A 311 -13.08 -8.25 12.08
CA THR A 311 -13.29 -9.61 12.60
C THR A 311 -14.74 -10.03 12.47
N LEU A 312 -15.67 -9.17 12.87
CA LEU A 312 -17.11 -9.44 12.72
C LEU A 312 -17.51 -9.58 11.25
N PHE A 313 -16.94 -8.75 10.37
CA PHE A 313 -17.18 -8.79 8.93
C PHE A 313 -16.72 -10.11 8.32
N PHE A 314 -15.47 -10.52 8.53
CA PHE A 314 -14.98 -11.78 7.96
C PHE A 314 -15.67 -13.00 8.59
N GLU A 315 -16.11 -12.93 9.85
CA GLU A 315 -16.97 -13.96 10.44
C GLU A 315 -18.33 -14.06 9.71
N ALA A 316 -18.96 -12.92 9.39
CA ALA A 316 -20.21 -12.88 8.65
C ALA A 316 -20.02 -13.41 7.21
N MET A 317 -18.94 -13.02 6.53
CA MET A 317 -18.62 -13.46 5.17
C MET A 317 -18.24 -14.95 5.09
N ALA A 318 -17.77 -15.57 6.18
CA ALA A 318 -17.37 -16.98 6.16
C ALA A 318 -18.53 -17.96 5.91
N GLY A 319 -19.78 -17.52 6.11
CA GLY A 319 -20.98 -18.28 5.80
C GLY A 319 -21.48 -18.10 4.36
N ASP A 320 -20.83 -17.26 3.57
CA ASP A 320 -21.23 -16.96 2.21
C ASP A 320 -20.86 -18.10 1.25
N SER A 321 -21.82 -18.54 0.44
CA SER A 321 -21.60 -19.58 -0.58
C SER A 321 -20.88 -19.08 -1.85
N ARG A 322 -20.72 -17.76 -2.00
CA ARG A 322 -20.02 -17.13 -3.14
C ARG A 322 -18.51 -17.18 -2.94
N ASP A 323 -17.77 -17.28 -4.04
CA ASP A 323 -16.29 -17.26 -4.04
C ASP A 323 -15.75 -15.82 -3.98
N ILE A 324 -16.11 -15.08 -2.93
CA ILE A 324 -15.67 -13.70 -2.73
C ILE A 324 -14.26 -13.67 -2.15
N ARG A 325 -13.42 -12.81 -2.73
CA ARG A 325 -12.00 -12.70 -2.42
C ARG A 325 -11.64 -11.27 -2.08
N PHE A 326 -10.84 -11.11 -1.03
CA PHE A 326 -10.38 -9.82 -0.54
C PHE A 326 -8.85 -9.74 -0.53
N PHE A 327 -8.35 -8.55 -0.88
CA PHE A 327 -7.04 -8.07 -0.46
C PHE A 327 -7.21 -6.97 0.60
N ALA A 328 -6.33 -6.94 1.61
CA ALA A 328 -6.26 -5.85 2.56
C ALA A 328 -4.84 -5.59 3.07
N GLU A 329 -4.57 -4.34 3.45
CA GLU A 329 -3.44 -4.00 4.30
C GLU A 329 -3.85 -4.03 5.78
N ILE A 330 -3.13 -4.80 6.59
CA ILE A 330 -3.37 -4.90 8.03
C ILE A 330 -2.08 -4.66 8.81
N ARG A 331 -2.27 -4.31 10.09
CA ARG A 331 -1.18 -4.37 11.06
C ARG A 331 -1.10 -5.78 11.64
N THR A 332 0.07 -6.15 12.13
CA THR A 332 0.30 -7.41 12.83
C THR A 332 -0.76 -7.66 13.91
N LEU A 333 -1.48 -8.77 13.77
CA LEU A 333 -2.44 -9.27 14.74
C LEU A 333 -1.79 -10.34 15.61
N LYS A 334 -2.15 -10.40 16.89
CA LYS A 334 -1.51 -11.30 17.87
C LYS A 334 -2.10 -12.71 17.92
N SER A 335 -3.36 -12.88 17.53
CA SER A 335 -4.07 -14.16 17.68
C SER A 335 -4.11 -14.94 16.37
N ARG A 336 -3.67 -16.20 16.41
CA ARG A 336 -3.76 -17.17 15.31
C ARG A 336 -5.20 -17.30 14.77
N SER A 337 -6.16 -17.32 15.69
CA SER A 337 -7.58 -17.51 15.36
C SER A 337 -8.15 -16.41 14.46
N VAL A 338 -7.64 -15.17 14.58
CA VAL A 338 -8.12 -14.04 13.78
C VAL A 338 -7.71 -14.19 12.31
N TYR A 339 -6.46 -14.61 12.03
CA TYR A 339 -6.02 -14.91 10.66
C TYR A 339 -6.87 -16.01 10.02
N THR A 340 -7.16 -17.07 10.79
CA THR A 340 -8.04 -18.16 10.31
C THR A 340 -9.44 -17.64 9.98
N ARG A 341 -10.02 -16.79 10.83
CA ARG A 341 -11.35 -16.18 10.56
C ARG A 341 -11.32 -15.28 9.34
N TYR A 342 -10.29 -14.45 9.19
CA TYR A 342 -10.14 -13.56 8.04
C TYR A 342 -10.05 -14.36 6.74
N CYS A 343 -9.22 -15.41 6.71
CA CYS A 343 -9.10 -16.25 5.52
C CYS A 343 -10.41 -16.99 5.18
N LYS A 344 -11.10 -17.53 6.18
CA LYS A 344 -12.43 -18.15 5.98
C LYS A 344 -13.47 -17.17 5.44
N GLY A 345 -13.38 -15.90 5.81
CA GLY A 345 -14.22 -14.83 5.28
C GLY A 345 -13.81 -14.31 3.90
N GLY A 346 -12.83 -14.93 3.24
CA GLY A 346 -12.40 -14.59 1.88
C GLY A 346 -11.14 -13.71 1.80
N LEU A 347 -10.51 -13.33 2.92
CA LEU A 347 -9.23 -12.59 2.86
C LEU A 347 -8.11 -13.54 2.43
N ASN A 348 -7.84 -13.59 1.13
CA ASN A 348 -6.91 -14.55 0.53
C ASN A 348 -5.50 -13.97 0.36
N SER A 349 -5.38 -12.66 0.29
CA SER A 349 -4.12 -11.94 0.14
C SER A 349 -4.08 -10.79 1.12
N VAL A 350 -2.94 -10.62 1.79
CA VAL A 350 -2.81 -9.62 2.84
C VAL A 350 -1.43 -8.98 2.77
N GLN A 351 -1.38 -7.65 2.90
CA GLN A 351 -0.13 -6.96 3.18
C GLN A 351 -0.04 -6.72 4.69
N ILE A 352 1.00 -7.23 5.34
CA ILE A 352 1.26 -6.98 6.76
C ILE A 352 2.51 -6.12 6.88
N GLY A 353 2.41 -4.99 7.60
CA GLY A 353 3.56 -4.15 7.89
C GLY A 353 4.51 -4.81 8.89
N ILE A 354 5.39 -5.69 8.40
CA ILE A 354 6.46 -6.37 9.17
C ILE A 354 7.58 -5.36 9.50
N GLU A 355 8.10 -4.69 8.47
CA GLU A 355 9.08 -3.59 8.46
C GLU A 355 10.48 -3.88 9.02
N ALA A 356 10.59 -4.63 10.11
CA ALA A 356 11.86 -4.97 10.74
C ALA A 356 11.79 -6.29 11.51
N LEU A 357 12.95 -6.93 11.65
CA LEU A 357 13.17 -8.14 12.46
C LEU A 357 14.20 -7.88 13.58
N SER A 358 14.14 -6.69 14.16
CA SER A 358 14.88 -6.29 15.36
C SER A 358 13.96 -5.46 16.26
N ASP A 359 13.83 -5.85 17.53
CA ASP A 359 12.97 -5.14 18.49
C ASP A 359 13.45 -3.69 18.72
N SER A 360 14.75 -3.45 18.71
CA SER A 360 15.31 -2.10 18.85
C SER A 360 14.94 -1.22 17.65
N LEU A 361 15.01 -1.76 16.43
CA LEU A 361 14.63 -1.04 15.23
C LEU A 361 13.12 -0.80 15.15
N LEU A 362 12.30 -1.80 15.50
CA LEU A 362 10.83 -1.65 15.62
C LEU A 362 10.46 -0.58 16.64
N GLY A 363 11.20 -0.51 17.76
CA GLY A 363 11.11 0.55 18.75
C GLY A 363 11.40 1.94 18.17
N ARG A 364 12.49 2.08 17.41
CA ARG A 364 12.86 3.35 16.73
C ARG A 364 11.84 3.75 15.67
N MET A 365 11.26 2.78 14.96
CA MET A 365 10.18 3.00 14.01
C MET A 365 8.84 3.31 14.70
N CYS A 366 8.76 3.17 16.03
CA CYS A 366 7.53 3.17 16.81
C CYS A 366 6.46 2.29 16.18
N LYS A 367 6.85 1.09 15.73
CA LYS A 367 5.94 0.19 15.01
C LYS A 367 4.88 -0.41 15.91
N GLY A 368 5.14 -0.53 17.22
CA GLY A 368 4.18 -1.08 18.20
C GLY A 368 4.03 -2.59 18.14
N THR A 369 5.00 -3.28 17.55
CA THR A 369 5.09 -4.73 17.44
C THR A 369 6.48 -5.18 17.86
N THR A 370 6.60 -6.45 18.23
CA THR A 370 7.87 -7.13 18.48
C THR A 370 8.25 -8.02 17.31
N VAL A 371 9.50 -8.51 17.28
CA VAL A 371 9.92 -9.53 16.31
C VAL A 371 9.11 -10.80 16.50
N MET A 372 8.77 -11.18 17.73
CA MET A 372 7.90 -12.34 18.00
C MET A 372 6.52 -12.17 17.36
N ASP A 373 5.89 -10.99 17.50
CA ASP A 373 4.61 -10.70 16.84
C ASP A 373 4.72 -10.84 15.31
N ASN A 374 5.80 -10.32 14.72
CA ASN A 374 6.04 -10.38 13.28
C ASN A 374 6.28 -11.81 12.77
N VAL A 375 7.11 -12.61 13.46
CA VAL A 375 7.34 -14.02 13.12
C VAL A 375 6.05 -14.83 13.26
N ALA A 376 5.27 -14.58 14.31
CA ALA A 376 3.97 -15.21 14.51
C ALA A 376 2.99 -14.85 13.38
N ALA A 377 2.92 -13.59 12.96
CA ALA A 377 2.07 -13.17 11.84
C ALA A 377 2.41 -13.87 10.52
N MET A 378 3.69 -14.02 10.22
CA MET A 378 4.16 -14.74 9.03
C MET A 378 3.72 -16.20 9.06
N LYS A 379 3.92 -16.87 10.21
CA LYS A 379 3.46 -18.24 10.43
C LYS A 379 1.94 -18.33 10.28
N PHE A 380 1.18 -17.53 11.03
CA PHE A 380 -0.28 -17.62 11.08
C PHE A 380 -0.95 -17.29 9.74
N SER A 381 -0.39 -16.36 8.97
CA SER A 381 -0.89 -16.06 7.61
C SER A 381 -0.76 -17.27 6.70
N GLN A 382 0.40 -17.91 6.71
CA GLN A 382 0.63 -19.10 5.89
C GLN A 382 -0.15 -20.32 6.37
N GLU A 383 -0.31 -20.50 7.70
CA GLU A 383 -1.16 -21.55 8.28
C GLU A 383 -2.63 -21.38 7.90
N ALA A 384 -3.13 -20.14 7.88
CA ALA A 384 -4.49 -19.84 7.49
C ALA A 384 -4.75 -20.06 5.98
N GLY A 385 -3.70 -20.14 5.15
CA GLY A 385 -3.80 -20.24 3.70
C GLY A 385 -3.81 -18.89 2.98
N MET A 386 -3.36 -17.82 3.65
CA MET A 386 -3.29 -16.47 3.08
C MET A 386 -1.95 -16.26 2.36
N THR A 387 -2.00 -15.55 1.23
CA THR A 387 -0.79 -15.03 0.58
C THR A 387 -0.36 -13.75 1.30
N LEU A 388 0.78 -13.81 1.97
CA LEU A 388 1.35 -12.67 2.68
C LEU A 388 2.29 -11.88 1.77
N ASP A 389 2.01 -10.60 1.58
CA ASP A 389 2.99 -9.61 1.15
C ASP A 389 3.47 -8.79 2.36
N GLY A 390 4.74 -8.41 2.36
CA GLY A 390 5.32 -7.65 3.44
C GLY A 390 6.71 -7.14 3.10
N ASN A 391 7.03 -5.97 3.63
CA ASN A 391 8.32 -5.32 3.41
C ASN A 391 9.21 -5.40 4.65
N LEU A 392 10.52 -5.45 4.41
CA LEU A 392 11.53 -5.03 5.38
C LEU A 392 12.10 -3.68 4.93
N ILE A 393 11.92 -2.65 5.76
CA ILE A 393 12.48 -1.33 5.55
C ILE A 393 13.95 -1.38 5.96
N LEU A 394 14.80 -1.44 4.95
CA LEU A 394 16.24 -1.40 5.11
C LEU A 394 16.71 0.05 5.10
N GLU A 395 17.93 0.28 5.58
CA GLU A 395 18.60 1.58 5.52
C GLU A 395 17.88 2.69 6.30
N PHE A 396 17.10 2.31 7.32
CA PHE A 396 16.46 3.28 8.20
C PHE A 396 17.55 4.14 8.89
N PRO A 397 17.41 5.49 8.95
CA PRO A 397 18.44 6.36 9.49
C PRO A 397 18.75 6.03 10.96
N GLY A 398 20.04 5.96 11.29
CA GLY A 398 20.52 5.59 12.61
C GLY A 398 20.51 4.08 12.91
N SER A 399 20.26 3.21 11.92
CA SER A 399 20.35 1.76 12.15
C SER A 399 21.76 1.32 12.55
N THR A 400 21.84 0.36 13.46
CA THR A 400 23.08 -0.15 14.04
C THR A 400 23.49 -1.49 13.44
N ALA A 401 24.77 -1.85 13.56
CA ALA A 401 25.25 -3.16 13.14
C ALA A 401 24.56 -4.31 13.92
N ALA A 402 24.28 -4.11 15.21
CA ALA A 402 23.57 -5.10 16.03
C ALA A 402 22.15 -5.38 15.51
N GLU A 403 21.42 -4.35 15.06
CA GLU A 403 20.08 -4.52 14.47
C GLU A 403 20.14 -5.28 13.14
N VAL A 404 21.20 -5.09 12.36
CA VAL A 404 21.44 -5.85 11.12
C VAL A 404 21.75 -7.32 11.43
N GLU A 405 22.63 -7.59 12.39
CA GLU A 405 22.94 -8.98 12.81
C GLU A 405 21.70 -9.69 13.39
N GLN A 406 20.90 -9.00 14.20
CA GLN A 406 19.60 -9.51 14.68
C GLN A 406 18.66 -9.84 13.51
N THR A 407 18.57 -8.95 12.52
CA THR A 407 17.75 -9.19 11.33
C THR A 407 18.25 -10.39 10.53
N LEU A 408 19.57 -10.52 10.34
CA LEU A 408 20.17 -11.67 9.66
C LEU A 408 19.87 -12.97 10.39
N ALA A 409 20.02 -13.01 11.72
CA ALA A 409 19.70 -14.18 12.53
C ALA A 409 18.20 -14.54 12.44
N ALA A 410 17.31 -13.55 12.50
CA ALA A 410 15.87 -13.76 12.36
C ALA A 410 15.50 -14.28 10.96
N LEU A 411 16.18 -13.82 9.89
CA LEU A 411 15.98 -14.31 8.53
C LEU A 411 16.26 -15.81 8.38
N ASP A 412 17.17 -16.40 9.17
CA ASP A 412 17.36 -17.86 9.17
C ASP A 412 16.15 -18.61 9.74
N LYS A 413 15.41 -17.96 10.64
CA LYS A 413 14.25 -18.53 11.34
C LYS A 413 12.99 -18.41 10.51
N VAL A 414 12.79 -17.25 9.85
CA VAL A 414 11.61 -17.01 9.00
C VAL A 414 11.76 -17.55 7.57
N PHE A 415 12.94 -18.06 7.21
CA PHE A 415 13.24 -18.65 5.91
C PHE A 415 12.16 -19.63 5.38
N PRO A 416 11.51 -20.47 6.22
CA PRO A 416 10.49 -21.39 5.73
C PRO A 416 9.19 -20.72 5.25
N PHE A 417 8.97 -19.45 5.62
CA PHE A 417 7.75 -18.72 5.28
C PHE A 417 7.86 -18.00 3.93
N HIS A 418 6.74 -17.48 3.42
CA HIS A 418 6.72 -16.66 2.20
C HIS A 418 7.71 -15.49 2.31
N PRO A 419 8.55 -15.26 1.28
CA PRO A 419 9.60 -14.26 1.33
C PRO A 419 9.07 -12.83 1.37
N LEU A 420 9.69 -12.00 2.22
CA LEU A 420 9.42 -10.57 2.28
C LEU A 420 10.19 -9.81 1.17
N SER A 421 9.74 -8.59 0.88
CA SER A 421 10.38 -7.67 -0.06
C SER A 421 11.34 -6.70 0.66
N ALA A 422 12.48 -6.41 0.02
CA ALA A 422 13.48 -5.48 0.56
C ALA A 422 13.20 -4.05 0.12
N ALA A 423 12.59 -3.23 0.97
CA ALA A 423 12.33 -1.82 0.70
C ALA A 423 13.51 -0.95 1.18
N ALA A 424 14.00 -0.04 0.34
CA ALA A 424 14.93 0.98 0.82
C ALA A 424 14.15 2.11 1.50
N PHE A 425 14.61 2.55 2.68
CA PHE A 425 14.01 3.70 3.34
C PHE A 425 14.04 4.93 2.43
N PHE A 426 12.89 5.60 2.32
CA PHE A 426 12.77 6.93 1.76
C PHE A 426 12.21 7.87 2.82
N LEU A 427 12.59 9.14 2.73
CA LEU A 427 12.12 10.14 3.68
C LEU A 427 10.78 10.68 3.18
N GLY A 428 9.68 10.17 3.75
CA GLY A 428 8.34 10.66 3.45
C GLY A 428 8.13 12.08 3.99
N HIS A 429 7.66 13.00 3.14
CA HIS A 429 7.24 14.34 3.54
C HIS A 429 6.26 14.23 4.72
N GLY A 430 6.42 15.08 5.74
CA GLY A 430 5.51 15.14 6.89
C GLY A 430 5.54 13.93 7.83
N SER A 431 6.34 12.90 7.53
CA SER A 431 6.57 11.80 8.49
C SER A 431 7.26 12.33 9.76
N PRO A 432 7.10 11.68 10.92
CA PRO A 432 7.82 12.08 12.14
C PRO A 432 9.35 12.17 11.97
N VAL A 433 9.96 11.30 11.16
CA VAL A 433 11.39 11.40 10.81
C VAL A 433 11.68 12.68 10.00
N SER A 434 10.81 13.05 9.06
CA SER A 434 10.96 14.30 8.31
C SER A 434 10.73 15.55 9.17
N CYS A 435 9.91 15.47 10.21
CA CYS A 435 9.58 16.59 11.10
C CYS A 435 10.60 16.78 12.25
N SER A 436 11.39 15.76 12.57
CA SER A 436 12.48 15.84 13.57
C SER A 436 13.75 15.12 13.07
N PRO A 437 14.33 15.56 11.93
CA PRO A 437 15.42 14.84 11.25
C PRO A 437 16.66 14.64 12.14
N GLU A 438 16.99 15.62 12.98
CA GLU A 438 18.14 15.61 13.88
C GLU A 438 18.11 14.43 14.86
N LYS A 439 16.92 14.02 15.32
CA LYS A 439 16.76 12.86 16.22
C LYS A 439 17.18 11.53 15.59
N TYR A 440 17.23 11.48 14.26
CA TYR A 440 17.57 10.30 13.48
C TYR A 440 18.93 10.43 12.78
N GLY A 441 19.75 11.42 13.16
CA GLY A 441 21.07 11.64 12.56
C GLY A 441 21.02 12.18 11.13
N ILE A 442 19.87 12.71 10.70
CA ILE A 442 19.73 13.38 9.40
C ILE A 442 20.24 14.82 9.53
N THR A 443 21.26 15.15 8.75
CA THR A 443 21.89 16.49 8.78
C THR A 443 21.28 17.46 7.79
N THR A 444 20.71 16.96 6.67
CA THR A 444 20.10 17.81 5.65
C THR A 444 19.05 17.05 4.86
N ILE A 445 17.86 17.62 4.70
CA ILE A 445 16.83 17.12 3.79
C ILE A 445 17.08 17.68 2.39
N THR A 446 16.94 16.84 1.36
CA THR A 446 17.21 17.20 -0.03
C THR A 446 16.18 16.59 -0.97
N GLN A 447 16.09 17.12 -2.19
CA GLN A 447 15.26 16.51 -3.24
C GLN A 447 15.77 15.11 -3.61
N HIS A 448 14.84 14.18 -3.85
CA HIS A 448 15.18 12.81 -4.22
C HIS A 448 16.01 12.75 -5.52
N PRO A 449 17.08 11.92 -5.60
CA PRO A 449 17.93 11.86 -6.79
C PRO A 449 17.19 11.52 -8.08
N THR A 450 16.10 10.74 -8.01
CA THR A 450 15.25 10.45 -9.17
C THR A 450 14.50 11.70 -9.61
N ASN A 451 13.90 12.46 -8.69
CA ASN A 451 13.17 13.69 -9.03
C ASN A 451 14.07 14.71 -9.74
N LYS A 452 15.35 14.83 -9.32
CA LYS A 452 16.34 15.69 -10.00
C LYS A 452 16.60 15.33 -11.47
N LYS A 453 16.30 14.09 -11.88
CA LYS A 453 16.40 13.62 -13.27
C LYS A 453 15.10 13.72 -14.04
N LEU A 454 13.97 13.89 -13.34
CA LEU A 454 12.63 13.88 -13.92
C LEU A 454 12.06 15.30 -14.08
N TYR A 455 12.41 16.22 -13.19
CA TYR A 455 11.88 17.58 -13.16
C TYR A 455 12.99 18.61 -13.47
N PRO A 456 12.69 19.68 -14.23
CA PRO A 456 13.60 20.81 -14.39
C PRO A 456 14.02 21.41 -13.04
N PRO A 457 15.28 21.84 -12.85
CA PRO A 457 15.77 22.36 -11.57
C PRO A 457 14.96 23.53 -11.01
N GLU A 458 14.51 24.44 -11.87
CA GLU A 458 13.72 25.62 -11.53
C GLU A 458 12.32 25.27 -10.98
N ILE A 459 11.72 24.20 -11.51
CA ILE A 459 10.44 23.67 -11.05
C ILE A 459 10.67 22.91 -9.73
N LEU A 460 11.63 21.98 -9.71
CA LEU A 460 11.88 21.12 -8.55
C LEU A 460 12.34 21.89 -7.31
N ALA A 461 13.02 23.03 -7.48
CA ALA A 461 13.42 23.89 -6.37
C ALA A 461 12.22 24.49 -5.62
N ASN A 462 11.07 24.62 -6.28
CA ASN A 462 9.86 25.19 -5.71
C ASN A 462 8.79 24.14 -5.39
N LEU A 463 8.94 22.89 -5.85
CA LEU A 463 8.01 21.79 -5.57
C LEU A 463 8.28 21.12 -4.23
N ASP A 464 7.22 20.92 -3.47
CA ASP A 464 7.20 19.95 -2.38
C ASP A 464 6.80 18.58 -2.91
N MET A 465 7.63 17.58 -2.67
CA MET A 465 7.42 16.20 -3.11
C MET A 465 7.14 15.28 -1.92
N LEU A 466 6.24 14.30 -2.09
CA LEU A 466 5.94 13.27 -1.09
C LEU A 466 7.19 12.49 -0.67
N ILE A 467 8.09 12.23 -1.63
CA ILE A 467 9.33 11.49 -1.41
C ILE A 467 10.52 12.45 -1.45
N LYS A 468 11.20 12.59 -0.30
CA LYS A 468 12.44 13.35 -0.13
C LYS A 468 13.62 12.40 0.04
N SER A 469 14.82 12.96 -0.01
CA SER A 469 16.08 12.30 0.32
C SER A 469 16.78 13.08 1.43
N TYR A 470 17.90 12.56 1.92
CA TYR A 470 18.65 13.21 2.99
C TYR A 470 20.16 12.96 2.90
N ARG A 471 20.92 13.79 3.61
CA ARG A 471 22.34 13.62 3.96
C ARG A 471 22.46 13.24 5.44
N GLY A 472 23.53 12.54 5.77
CA GLY A 472 23.76 11.94 7.08
C GLY A 472 24.47 10.60 6.88
N ASP A 473 23.95 9.55 7.50
CA ASP A 473 24.50 8.20 7.46
C ASP A 473 24.08 7.36 6.24
N ARG A 474 23.34 7.91 5.27
CA ARG A 474 22.74 7.16 4.16
C ARG A 474 23.70 6.21 3.42
N THR A 475 24.91 6.66 3.10
CA THR A 475 25.91 5.81 2.40
C THR A 475 26.40 4.68 3.30
N LEU A 476 26.57 4.95 4.60
CA LEU A 476 26.89 3.93 5.59
C LEU A 476 25.75 2.91 5.69
N GLN A 477 24.51 3.37 5.83
CA GLN A 477 23.33 2.51 5.88
C GLN A 477 23.19 1.63 4.63
N THR A 478 23.39 2.20 3.44
CA THR A 478 23.36 1.44 2.18
C THR A 478 24.35 0.27 2.21
N ARG A 479 25.57 0.48 2.74
CA ARG A 479 26.60 -0.57 2.86
C ARG A 479 26.25 -1.57 3.95
N LEU A 480 25.83 -1.08 5.12
CA LEU A 480 25.52 -1.88 6.30
C LEU A 480 24.42 -2.91 6.03
N TRP A 481 23.40 -2.55 5.24
CA TRP A 481 22.25 -3.41 4.94
C TRP A 481 22.43 -4.32 3.70
N GLN A 482 23.57 -4.25 2.99
CA GLN A 482 23.81 -5.13 1.83
C GLN A 482 23.71 -6.63 2.14
N PRO A 483 24.23 -7.15 3.28
CA PRO A 483 24.11 -8.57 3.62
C PRO A 483 22.65 -9.02 3.72
N VAL A 484 21.78 -8.20 4.33
CA VAL A 484 20.34 -8.47 4.45
C VAL A 484 19.68 -8.52 3.07
N ARG A 485 19.99 -7.56 2.19
CA ARG A 485 19.49 -7.57 0.79
C ARG A 485 19.86 -8.86 0.06
N LYS A 486 21.12 -9.31 0.19
CA LYS A 486 21.59 -10.56 -0.43
C LYS A 486 20.83 -11.78 0.13
N LYS A 487 20.63 -11.83 1.45
CA LYS A 487 19.92 -12.93 2.11
C LYS A 487 18.46 -13.02 1.69
N ILE A 488 17.77 -11.88 1.56
CA ILE A 488 16.40 -11.82 1.02
C ILE A 488 16.34 -12.32 -0.43
N ALA A 489 17.31 -11.95 -1.28
CA ALA A 489 17.35 -12.43 -2.66
C ALA A 489 17.51 -13.97 -2.74
N VAL A 490 18.38 -14.56 -1.91
CA VAL A 490 18.53 -16.02 -1.79
C VAL A 490 17.23 -16.67 -1.31
N TRP A 491 16.57 -16.05 -0.33
CA TRP A 491 15.29 -16.52 0.19
C TRP A 491 14.18 -16.52 -0.88
N GLN A 492 14.09 -15.46 -1.68
CA GLN A 492 13.16 -15.35 -2.81
C GLN A 492 13.46 -16.39 -3.90
N GLU A 493 14.74 -16.55 -4.26
CA GLU A 493 15.19 -17.52 -5.27
C GLU A 493 14.90 -18.97 -4.84
N PHE A 494 15.10 -19.29 -3.57
CA PHE A 494 14.74 -20.59 -3.01
C PHE A 494 13.25 -20.88 -3.21
N HIS A 495 12.36 -20.00 -2.74
CA HIS A 495 10.92 -20.21 -2.84
C HIS A 495 10.43 -20.27 -4.28
N ALA A 496 10.97 -19.46 -5.18
CA ALA A 496 10.65 -19.49 -6.61
C ALA A 496 11.02 -20.83 -7.28
N ARG A 497 12.00 -21.56 -6.75
CA ARG A 497 12.49 -22.84 -7.31
C ARG A 497 11.95 -24.08 -6.61
N ARG A 498 11.11 -23.93 -5.57
CA ARG A 498 10.57 -25.07 -4.82
C ARG A 498 9.71 -25.95 -5.73
N LYS A 499 10.00 -27.25 -5.74
CA LYS A 499 9.28 -28.24 -6.57
C LYS A 499 7.81 -28.40 -6.16
N ASN A 500 7.52 -28.24 -4.87
CA ASN A 500 6.18 -28.40 -4.33
C ASN A 500 5.84 -27.25 -3.38
N PRO A 501 5.42 -26.09 -3.91
CA PRO A 501 5.11 -24.92 -3.09
C PRO A 501 3.86 -25.10 -2.21
N SER A 502 2.97 -26.05 -2.51
CA SER A 502 1.76 -26.29 -1.71
C SER A 502 2.03 -26.93 -0.35
N VAL A 503 3.19 -27.59 -0.19
CA VAL A 503 3.66 -28.08 1.11
C VAL A 503 4.52 -26.99 1.74
N PRO A 504 4.29 -26.59 3.01
CA PRO A 504 5.18 -25.64 3.67
C PRO A 504 6.63 -26.14 3.73
N ALA A 505 7.59 -25.24 3.53
CA ALA A 505 9.02 -25.58 3.55
C ALA A 505 9.46 -26.16 4.90
N LEU A 506 8.81 -25.74 5.99
CA LEU A 506 8.90 -26.37 7.30
C LEU A 506 7.50 -26.80 7.74
N SER A 507 7.27 -28.11 7.79
CA SER A 507 5.97 -28.68 8.12
C SER A 507 6.06 -29.83 9.11
N PHE A 508 4.95 -30.14 9.79
CA PHE A 508 4.88 -31.29 10.68
C PHE A 508 3.63 -32.14 10.47
N ARG A 509 3.75 -33.42 10.83
CA ARG A 509 2.63 -34.36 10.95
C ARG A 509 2.61 -34.96 12.35
N ASP A 510 1.45 -34.92 12.97
CA ASP A 510 1.24 -35.41 14.32
C ASP A 510 0.66 -36.83 14.33
N GLY A 511 1.42 -37.79 14.87
CA GLY A 511 1.02 -39.18 15.04
C GLY A 511 0.45 -39.49 16.43
N GLY A 512 0.13 -38.47 17.22
CA GLY A 512 -0.38 -38.58 18.60
C GLY A 512 0.70 -38.92 19.63
N SER A 513 1.52 -39.94 19.37
CA SER A 513 2.65 -40.34 20.24
C SER A 513 4.01 -39.76 19.80
N PHE A 514 4.11 -39.32 18.55
CA PHE A 514 5.30 -38.73 17.96
C PHE A 514 4.94 -37.63 16.97
N LEU A 515 5.89 -36.73 16.72
CA LEU A 515 5.80 -35.67 15.72
C LEU A 515 6.87 -35.91 14.66
N LEU A 516 6.50 -35.88 13.39
CA LEU A 516 7.43 -35.88 12.26
C LEU A 516 7.51 -34.48 11.71
N ILE A 517 8.69 -33.85 11.77
CA ILE A 517 8.91 -32.51 11.21
C ILE A 517 9.77 -32.67 9.95
N ARG A 518 9.30 -32.11 8.85
CA ARG A 518 9.97 -32.06 7.55
C ARG A 518 10.46 -30.64 7.30
N GLN A 519 11.73 -30.50 6.94
CA GLN A 519 12.37 -29.21 6.72
C GLN A 519 13.13 -29.20 5.40
N GLU A 520 12.76 -28.28 4.52
CA GLU A 520 13.49 -27.94 3.30
C GLU A 520 14.44 -26.77 3.57
N LEU A 521 15.65 -26.87 3.04
CA LEU A 521 16.66 -25.82 3.06
C LEU A 521 17.27 -25.70 1.66
N PRO A 522 17.84 -24.55 1.30
CA PRO A 522 18.49 -24.37 0.00
C PRO A 522 19.62 -25.36 -0.18
N ASP A 523 19.67 -26.01 -1.34
CA ASP A 523 20.76 -26.89 -1.78
C ASP A 523 21.13 -28.04 -0.83
N LEU A 524 20.23 -28.39 0.10
CA LEU A 524 20.41 -29.48 1.05
C LEU A 524 19.31 -30.54 0.90
N PRO A 525 19.60 -31.82 1.20
CA PRO A 525 18.57 -32.85 1.32
C PRO A 525 17.54 -32.45 2.36
N THR A 526 16.27 -32.82 2.13
CA THR A 526 15.19 -32.60 3.09
C THR A 526 15.53 -33.25 4.44
N LEU A 527 15.55 -32.43 5.48
CA LEU A 527 15.80 -32.89 6.85
C LEU A 527 14.52 -33.40 7.46
N HIS A 528 14.65 -34.44 8.29
CA HIS A 528 13.55 -35.05 9.01
C HIS A 528 13.88 -35.12 10.50
N HIS A 529 13.03 -34.51 11.32
CA HIS A 529 13.16 -34.54 12.77
C HIS A 529 12.01 -35.36 13.36
N ARG A 530 12.29 -36.05 14.46
CA ARG A 530 11.29 -36.82 15.18
C ARG A 530 11.29 -36.43 16.65
N LEU A 531 10.16 -35.93 17.14
CA LEU A 531 9.93 -35.66 18.56
C LEU A 531 8.99 -36.71 19.13
N LYS A 532 9.25 -37.20 20.34
CA LYS A 532 8.42 -38.21 21.02
C LYS A 532 8.10 -37.76 22.43
N GLY A 533 7.01 -38.27 23.00
CA GLY A 533 6.67 -38.08 24.41
C GLY A 533 6.65 -36.61 24.82
N LEU A 534 7.47 -36.26 25.82
CA LEU A 534 7.52 -34.91 26.38
C LEU A 534 8.02 -33.84 25.40
N SER A 535 9.03 -34.15 24.59
CA SER A 535 9.54 -33.22 23.57
C SER A 535 8.49 -32.82 22.55
N ARG A 536 7.60 -33.76 22.15
CA ARG A 536 6.45 -33.46 21.28
C ARG A 536 5.50 -32.50 21.98
N LYS A 537 5.12 -32.80 23.23
CA LYS A 537 4.14 -31.98 23.98
C LYS A 537 4.64 -30.55 24.17
N ILE A 538 5.91 -30.36 24.52
CA ILE A 538 6.51 -29.02 24.66
C ILE A 538 6.49 -28.29 23.31
N TYR A 539 6.88 -28.96 22.22
CA TYR A 539 6.89 -28.34 20.88
C TYR A 539 5.49 -27.87 20.45
N LEU A 540 4.46 -28.69 20.64
CA LEU A 540 3.07 -28.35 20.31
C LEU A 540 2.51 -27.24 21.21
N ALA A 541 2.95 -27.16 22.47
CA ALA A 541 2.60 -26.05 23.35
C ALA A 541 3.17 -24.70 22.88
N CYS A 542 4.19 -24.71 22.01
CA CYS A 542 4.74 -23.52 21.37
C CYS A 542 4.09 -23.18 20.02
N GLU A 543 2.93 -23.76 19.65
CA GLU A 543 2.28 -23.41 18.38
C GLU A 543 1.85 -21.93 18.31
N GLU A 544 1.59 -21.31 19.46
CA GLU A 544 1.45 -19.86 19.59
C GLU A 544 2.57 -19.32 20.50
N PRO A 545 2.89 -18.01 20.42
CA PRO A 545 3.90 -17.42 21.29
C PRO A 545 3.58 -17.69 22.77
N ILE A 546 4.50 -18.38 23.45
CA ILE A 546 4.37 -18.76 24.86
C ILE A 546 5.67 -18.47 25.59
N THR A 547 5.59 -18.06 26.85
CA THR A 547 6.78 -17.80 27.66
C THR A 547 7.37 -19.09 28.23
N LYS A 548 8.67 -19.10 28.49
CA LYS A 548 9.33 -20.23 29.17
C LYS A 548 8.76 -20.45 30.57
N LYS A 549 8.33 -19.37 31.24
CA LYS A 549 7.62 -19.45 32.51
C LYS A 549 6.32 -20.25 32.39
N GLU A 550 5.45 -19.91 31.44
CA GLU A 550 4.19 -20.64 31.20
C GLU A 550 4.45 -22.10 30.82
N LEU A 551 5.49 -22.37 30.01
CA LEU A 551 5.88 -23.75 29.71
C LEU A 551 6.27 -24.54 30.97
N LEU A 552 6.99 -23.95 31.93
CA LEU A 552 7.34 -24.61 33.19
C LEU A 552 6.13 -24.82 34.10
N GLU A 553 5.12 -23.96 34.02
CA GLU A 553 3.84 -24.14 34.72
C GLU A 553 3.02 -25.29 34.13
N ILE A 554 3.04 -25.45 32.80
CA ILE A 554 2.36 -26.55 32.10
C ILE A 554 3.10 -27.89 32.30
N PHE A 555 4.43 -27.87 32.27
CA PHE A 555 5.29 -29.05 32.32
C PHE A 555 6.11 -29.09 33.62
N THR A 556 5.43 -29.24 34.76
CA THR A 556 6.02 -29.20 36.11
C THR A 556 7.12 -30.23 36.37
N GLN A 557 7.15 -31.31 35.59
CA GLN A 557 8.20 -32.34 35.60
C GLN A 557 9.51 -31.91 34.91
N VAL A 558 9.56 -30.75 34.26
CA VAL A 558 10.73 -30.25 33.51
C VAL A 558 11.41 -29.15 34.30
N THR A 559 12.72 -29.25 34.49
CA THR A 559 13.49 -28.17 35.11
C THR A 559 13.77 -27.03 34.10
N LYS A 560 14.00 -25.82 34.60
CA LYS A 560 14.37 -24.66 33.77
C LYS A 560 15.58 -24.93 32.86
N GLU A 561 16.58 -25.65 33.37
CA GLU A 561 17.79 -26.01 32.63
C GLU A 561 17.49 -27.01 31.50
N GLN A 562 16.68 -28.04 31.78
CA GLN A 562 16.23 -29.01 30.77
C GLN A 562 15.43 -28.32 29.66
N LEU A 563 14.51 -27.43 30.01
CA LEU A 563 13.72 -26.67 29.05
C LEU A 563 14.61 -25.79 28.16
N ASN A 564 15.53 -25.02 28.76
CA ASN A 564 16.44 -24.15 28.00
C ASN A 564 17.35 -24.95 27.06
N THR A 565 17.90 -26.07 27.52
CA THR A 565 18.75 -26.94 26.69
C THR A 565 17.96 -27.52 25.52
N PHE A 566 16.72 -27.96 25.78
CA PHE A 566 15.85 -28.48 24.74
C PHE A 566 15.50 -27.42 23.69
N LEU A 567 15.04 -26.25 24.12
CA LEU A 567 14.69 -25.14 23.23
C LEU A 567 15.89 -24.65 22.41
N ALA A 568 17.08 -24.52 23.02
CA ALA A 568 18.30 -24.17 22.32
C ALA A 568 18.67 -25.19 21.23
N GLY A 569 18.49 -26.49 21.51
CA GLY A 569 18.71 -27.55 20.53
C GLY A 569 17.72 -27.54 19.36
N LEU A 570 16.48 -27.08 19.59
CA LEU A 570 15.51 -26.84 18.51
C LEU A 570 15.82 -25.56 17.73
N GLU A 571 16.30 -24.53 18.41
CA GLU A 571 16.64 -23.24 17.81
C GLU A 571 17.83 -23.36 16.88
N GLN A 572 18.86 -24.13 17.26
CA GLN A 572 20.00 -24.47 16.39
C GLN A 572 19.57 -25.18 15.09
N LYS A 573 18.44 -25.90 15.12
CA LYS A 573 17.87 -26.60 13.96
C LYS A 573 16.91 -25.72 13.14
N ASN A 574 16.69 -24.47 13.56
CA ASN A 574 15.76 -23.53 12.92
C ASN A 574 14.31 -24.07 12.84
N ILE A 575 13.86 -24.84 13.85
CA ILE A 575 12.48 -25.36 13.91
C ILE A 575 11.64 -24.71 15.03
N ILE A 576 12.26 -23.85 15.83
CA ILE A 576 11.62 -22.97 16.82
C ILE A 576 12.30 -21.59 16.75
N PHE A 577 11.56 -20.54 17.09
CA PHE A 577 12.07 -19.19 17.28
C PHE A 577 11.94 -18.80 18.76
N CYS A 578 13.04 -18.35 19.36
CA CYS A 578 13.04 -17.82 20.72
C CYS A 578 13.46 -16.35 20.69
N SER A 579 12.70 -15.48 21.35
CA SER A 579 13.08 -14.08 21.58
C SER A 579 12.84 -13.72 23.05
N GLY A 580 13.92 -13.45 23.77
CA GLY A 580 13.88 -13.26 25.23
C GLY A 580 13.34 -14.50 25.95
N ASP A 581 12.21 -14.33 26.63
CA ASP A 581 11.53 -15.42 27.34
C ASP A 581 10.44 -16.12 26.51
N SER A 582 10.10 -15.60 25.32
CA SER A 582 9.02 -16.13 24.48
C SER A 582 9.56 -17.10 23.42
N CYS A 583 8.78 -18.14 23.11
CA CYS A 583 9.11 -19.21 22.18
C CYS A 583 7.94 -19.49 21.23
N LEU A 584 8.25 -19.82 19.97
CA LEU A 584 7.28 -20.15 18.93
C LEU A 584 7.80 -21.27 18.02
N ALA A 585 7.09 -22.39 17.96
CA ALA A 585 7.31 -23.47 16.99
C ALA A 585 7.02 -22.96 15.58
N LEU A 586 7.95 -23.18 14.65
CA LEU A 586 7.90 -22.60 13.31
C LEU A 586 7.23 -23.52 12.27
N ALA A 587 7.14 -24.83 12.54
CA ALA A 587 6.56 -25.76 11.60
C ALA A 587 5.05 -25.59 11.50
N ILE A 588 4.55 -25.67 10.27
CA ILE A 588 3.12 -25.62 9.94
C ILE A 588 2.59 -27.04 9.79
N GLN A 589 1.41 -27.34 10.34
CA GLN A 589 0.80 -28.65 10.17
C GLN A 589 0.56 -28.92 8.67
N SER A 590 1.05 -30.06 8.17
CA SER A 590 0.77 -30.46 6.79
C SER A 590 -0.75 -30.67 6.61
N PRO A 591 -1.34 -30.18 5.50
CA PRO A 591 -2.74 -30.42 5.18
C PRO A 591 -3.05 -31.91 4.98
#